data_AF-A0A9D4YRK0-F1
#
_entry.id   AF-A0A9D4YRK0-F1
#
_cell.length_a   1.000
_cell.length_b   1.000
_cell.length_c   1.000
_cell.angle_alpha   90.00
_cell.angle_beta   90.00
_cell.angle_gamma   90.00
#
_symmetry.space_group_name_H-M   'P 1'
#
loop_
_entity.id
_entity.type
_entity.pdbx_description
1 polymer ?
#
loop_
_entity_poly.entity_id
_entity_poly.type
_entity_poly.pdbx_seq_one_letter_code
_entity_poly.pdbx_strand_id
1 'polypeptide(L)'
;MKEYRMTAAGAPEKDQAMISDFVRRTEPLSEKKTQALNTKVAAMVALDLQPYSVVKDRGFKELMEEPVPNYRLPSRNPLSRTLVPRLYDDTRKKLAIQDVICHTPSIDRLCKRARQIVGHYKDSSSAQKRLDEYQEKMGKDPLRLVQDVDTRWNSQYLMLSRLLDLKEAVSVELATSNSSIDGLCSAEWKEASEYVQALKPLYDATVITSADKYLSLSTQIPIIFGILSCLSNFSGTTGFNKELAKSINTRFPLYAEDKEACLAMFLDPRFKSAVFKSNKQEVMWLKDLVPQDVALFPAVEVTEGAAKVQAPQQCVQRSSDVWSAFDNLANSQVGNTPLST
;
A
#
# COMPACT_ATOMS: atom_id res chain seq x y z
N MET A 1 24.10 81.54 64.23
CA MET A 1 24.59 80.37 63.47
C MET A 1 23.52 79.28 63.54
N LYS A 2 23.37 78.54 62.45
CA LYS A 2 22.17 77.81 62.01
C LYS A 2 21.75 76.63 62.90
N GLU A 3 20.44 76.52 63.12
CA GLU A 3 19.75 75.34 63.63
C GLU A 3 19.73 74.23 62.58
N TYR A 4 19.94 72.97 63.00
CA TYR A 4 19.91 71.78 62.16
C TYR A 4 18.67 70.94 62.52
N ARG A 5 17.71 70.86 61.59
CA ARG A 5 16.56 69.94 61.68
C ARG A 5 16.88 68.65 60.93
N MET A 6 16.77 67.51 61.60
CA MET A 6 16.88 66.18 61.01
C MET A 6 15.66 65.85 60.15
N THR A 7 15.87 65.35 58.94
CA THR A 7 14.83 64.72 58.10
C THR A 7 15.11 63.22 57.98
N ALA A 8 14.11 62.40 58.33
CA ALA A 8 14.15 60.95 58.24
C ALA A 8 14.03 60.49 56.77
N ALA A 9 14.93 59.61 56.32
CA ALA A 9 14.88 58.98 55.00
C ALA A 9 14.00 57.71 55.06
N GLY A 10 12.97 57.64 54.21
CA GLY A 10 12.05 56.52 54.09
C GLY A 10 12.66 55.30 53.39
N ALA A 11 12.22 54.10 53.78
CA ALA A 11 12.59 52.82 53.18
C ALA A 11 12.00 52.65 51.76
N PRO A 12 12.62 51.85 50.87
CA PRO A 12 12.10 51.63 49.52
C PRO A 12 10.84 50.75 49.55
N GLU A 13 9.79 51.19 48.87
CA GLU A 13 8.60 50.37 48.60
C GLU A 13 8.98 49.10 47.83
N LYS A 14 8.49 47.95 48.30
CA LYS A 14 8.58 46.69 47.56
C LYS A 14 7.48 46.72 46.50
N ASP A 15 7.87 46.77 45.22
CA ASP A 15 6.94 46.62 44.10
C ASP A 15 6.08 45.36 44.28
N GLN A 16 4.76 45.51 44.27
CA GLN A 16 3.82 44.41 44.27
C GLN A 16 3.90 43.65 42.94
N ALA A 17 4.13 42.33 43.00
CA ALA A 17 4.01 41.46 41.84
C ALA A 17 2.61 41.59 41.22
N MET A 18 2.54 41.80 39.90
CA MET A 18 1.26 41.97 39.21
C MET A 18 0.59 40.62 38.98
N ILE A 19 -0.75 40.60 38.92
CA ILE A 19 -1.53 39.40 38.56
C ILE A 19 -1.03 38.77 37.26
N SER A 20 -0.52 39.57 36.31
CA SER A 20 0.09 39.09 35.07
C SER A 20 1.27 38.13 35.28
N ASP A 21 1.98 38.25 36.39
CA ASP A 21 3.17 37.47 36.70
C ASP A 21 2.81 36.08 37.25
N PHE A 22 1.58 35.93 37.76
CA PHE A 22 1.01 34.66 38.23
C PHE A 22 0.16 33.95 37.18
N VAL A 23 -0.28 34.65 36.13
CA VAL A 23 -0.87 34.02 34.96
C VAL A 23 0.27 33.34 34.20
N ARG A 24 0.39 32.01 34.31
CA ARG A 24 1.11 31.22 33.31
C ARG A 24 0.46 31.54 31.96
N ARG A 25 1.00 32.50 31.21
CA ARG A 25 0.71 32.66 29.79
C ARG A 25 1.30 31.43 29.13
N THR A 26 0.54 30.35 29.13
CA THR A 26 0.90 29.20 28.35
C THR A 26 0.80 29.63 26.90
N GLU A 27 1.97 29.86 26.28
CA GLU A 27 2.02 30.35 24.91
C GLU A 27 1.23 29.41 24.00
N PRO A 28 0.44 29.96 23.07
CA PRO A 28 -0.29 29.15 22.11
C PRO A 28 0.70 28.27 21.35
N LEU A 29 0.30 27.02 21.07
CA LEU A 29 1.13 26.11 20.30
C LEU A 29 1.50 26.75 18.95
N SER A 30 2.76 26.61 18.55
CA SER A 30 3.18 27.08 17.24
C SER A 30 2.42 26.36 16.13
N GLU A 31 2.13 27.07 15.04
CA GLU A 31 1.37 26.54 13.90
C GLU A 31 1.93 25.20 13.40
N LYS A 32 3.27 25.09 13.30
CA LYS A 32 3.95 23.87 12.90
C LYS A 32 3.68 22.68 13.85
N LYS A 33 3.69 22.92 15.17
CA LYS A 33 3.39 21.88 16.17
C LYS A 33 1.91 21.47 16.10
N THR A 34 1.01 22.44 15.94
CA THR A 34 -0.44 22.19 15.77
C THR A 34 -0.72 21.34 14.54
N GLN A 35 -0.10 21.65 13.40
CA GLN A 35 -0.24 20.86 12.17
C GLN A 35 0.29 19.43 12.33
N ALA A 36 1.42 19.26 13.02
CA ALA A 36 1.98 17.93 13.30
C ALA A 36 1.02 17.09 14.17
N LEU A 37 0.45 17.68 15.22
CA LEU A 37 -0.54 17.00 16.06
C LEU A 37 -1.83 16.67 15.29
N ASN A 38 -2.35 17.61 14.49
CA ASN A 38 -3.51 17.37 13.63
C ASN A 38 -3.28 16.19 12.68
N THR A 39 -2.07 16.08 12.13
CA THR A 39 -1.68 14.96 11.26
C THR A 39 -1.66 13.64 12.02
N LYS A 40 -1.16 13.64 13.27
CA LYS A 40 -1.15 12.44 14.13
C LYS A 40 -2.55 12.02 14.54
N VAL A 41 -3.44 12.95 14.88
CA VAL A 41 -4.86 12.67 15.17
C VAL A 41 -5.56 12.09 13.94
N ALA A 42 -5.35 12.69 12.76
CA ALA A 42 -5.90 12.16 11.51
C ALA A 42 -5.37 10.76 11.18
N ALA A 43 -4.08 10.51 11.42
CA ALA A 43 -3.48 9.20 11.23
C ALA A 43 -4.05 8.16 12.19
N MET A 44 -4.19 8.47 13.49
CA MET A 44 -4.83 7.58 14.46
C MET A 44 -6.24 7.20 14.01
N VAL A 45 -7.04 8.20 13.61
CA VAL A 45 -8.41 7.95 13.16
C VAL A 45 -8.46 7.07 11.92
N ALA A 46 -7.53 7.26 10.97
CA ALA A 46 -7.47 6.48 9.75
C ALA A 46 -6.93 5.05 9.97
N LEU A 47 -5.86 4.88 10.75
CA LEU A 47 -5.20 3.60 11.00
C LEU A 47 -6.09 2.67 11.84
N ASP A 48 -6.76 3.23 12.85
CA ASP A 48 -7.57 2.47 13.79
C ASP A 48 -9.06 2.44 13.41
N LEU A 49 -9.39 2.89 12.19
CA LEU A 49 -10.75 2.95 11.62
C LEU A 49 -11.77 3.62 12.57
N GLN A 50 -11.34 4.63 13.31
CA GLN A 50 -12.19 5.30 14.30
C GLN A 50 -13.23 6.19 13.61
N PRO A 51 -14.42 6.36 14.19
CA PRO A 51 -15.36 7.35 13.68
C PRO A 51 -14.80 8.76 13.89
N TYR A 52 -15.03 9.66 12.93
CA TYR A 52 -14.60 11.06 13.04
C TYR A 52 -15.18 11.81 14.25
N SER A 53 -16.16 11.25 14.94
CA SER A 53 -16.71 11.79 16.19
C SER A 53 -15.76 11.61 17.38
N VAL A 54 -14.76 10.71 17.32
CA VAL A 54 -13.87 10.40 18.45
C VAL A 54 -13.19 11.63 19.05
N VAL A 55 -12.91 12.64 18.22
CA VAL A 55 -12.33 13.94 18.63
C VAL A 55 -13.25 14.75 19.57
N LYS A 56 -14.53 14.39 19.68
CA LYS A 56 -15.50 15.02 20.58
C LYS A 56 -15.67 14.26 21.88
N ASP A 57 -15.24 13.00 21.92
CA ASP A 57 -15.48 12.11 23.05
C ASP A 57 -14.71 12.59 24.28
N ARG A 58 -15.36 12.48 25.43
CA ARG A 58 -14.85 13.01 26.71
C ARG A 58 -13.47 12.41 27.05
N GLY A 59 -13.35 11.08 26.99
CA GLY A 59 -12.10 10.40 27.37
C GLY A 59 -10.92 10.76 26.46
N PHE A 60 -11.15 10.94 25.16
CA PHE A 60 -10.08 11.34 24.24
C PHE A 60 -9.64 12.79 24.48
N LYS A 61 -10.54 13.69 24.87
CA LYS A 61 -10.17 15.06 25.26
C LYS A 61 -9.36 15.08 26.54
N GLU A 62 -9.82 14.38 27.59
CA GLU A 62 -9.11 14.27 28.87
C GLU A 62 -7.69 13.69 28.65
N LEU A 63 -7.56 12.68 27.80
CA LEU A 63 -6.25 12.10 27.44
C LEU A 63 -5.32 13.10 26.74
N MET A 64 -5.84 14.02 25.93
CA MET A 64 -5.04 14.98 25.18
C MET A 64 -4.69 16.24 25.98
N GLU A 65 -5.50 16.58 26.98
CA GLU A 65 -5.28 17.73 27.87
C GLU A 65 -4.05 17.56 28.77
N GLU A 66 -3.80 16.34 29.26
CA GLU A 66 -2.66 16.05 30.14
C GLU A 66 -1.29 16.25 29.46
N PRO A 67 -0.98 15.64 28.29
CA PRO A 67 0.31 15.80 27.64
C PRO A 67 0.45 17.13 26.88
N VAL A 68 -0.65 17.71 26.37
CA VAL A 68 -0.60 18.92 25.51
C VAL A 68 -1.77 19.88 25.80
N PRO A 69 -1.77 20.58 26.96
CA PRO A 69 -2.93 21.33 27.45
C PRO A 69 -3.38 22.50 26.55
N ASN A 70 -2.49 23.08 25.73
CA ASN A 70 -2.85 24.20 24.84
C ASN A 70 -3.23 23.75 23.42
N TYR A 71 -3.28 22.44 23.16
CA TYR A 71 -3.66 21.93 21.85
C TYR A 71 -5.18 21.82 21.72
N ARG A 72 -5.73 22.51 20.72
CA ARG A 72 -7.15 22.38 20.37
C ARG A 72 -7.31 21.30 19.32
N LEU A 73 -8.01 20.23 19.69
CA LEU A 73 -8.34 19.14 18.78
C LEU A 73 -9.10 19.65 17.53
N PRO A 74 -8.82 19.09 16.35
CA PRO A 74 -9.56 19.41 15.14
C PRO A 74 -11.01 18.95 15.32
N SER A 75 -11.96 19.76 14.87
CA SER A 75 -13.34 19.31 14.82
C SER A 75 -13.55 18.25 13.73
N ARG A 76 -14.67 17.54 13.80
CA ARG A 76 -15.05 16.49 12.84
C ARG A 76 -14.93 16.94 11.37
N ASN A 77 -15.29 18.19 11.06
CA ASN A 77 -15.37 18.69 9.69
C ASN A 77 -13.99 18.85 9.02
N PRO A 78 -13.02 19.60 9.58
CA PRO A 78 -11.65 19.61 9.11
C PRO A 78 -11.04 18.21 9.02
N LEU A 79 -11.33 17.35 10.00
CA LEU A 79 -10.82 15.98 10.02
C LEU A 79 -11.30 15.19 8.79
N SER A 80 -12.61 15.17 8.53
CA SER A 80 -13.21 14.38 7.46
C SER A 80 -13.05 14.99 6.07
N ARG A 81 -13.06 16.32 5.93
CA ARG A 81 -13.07 17.01 4.63
C ARG A 81 -11.69 17.46 4.16
N THR A 82 -10.70 17.49 5.04
CA THR A 82 -9.38 18.06 4.72
C THR A 82 -8.25 17.21 5.22
N LEU A 83 -8.14 16.94 6.52
CA LEU A 83 -6.96 16.27 7.09
C LEU A 83 -6.82 14.82 6.61
N VAL A 84 -7.89 14.02 6.72
CA VAL A 84 -7.86 12.62 6.28
C VAL A 84 -7.78 12.50 4.75
N PRO A 85 -8.54 13.25 3.94
CA PRO A 85 -8.34 13.28 2.49
C PRO A 85 -6.92 13.68 2.07
N ARG A 86 -6.33 14.69 2.70
CA ARG A 86 -4.95 15.11 2.43
C ARG A 86 -3.95 14.02 2.81
N LEU A 87 -4.13 13.36 3.96
CA LEU A 87 -3.30 12.22 4.38
C LEU A 87 -3.38 11.09 3.35
N TYR A 88 -4.57 10.81 2.82
CA TYR A 88 -4.77 9.83 1.75
C TYR A 88 -4.00 10.24 0.49
N ASP A 89 -4.16 11.47 0.00
CA ASP A 89 -3.48 11.95 -1.22
C ASP A 89 -1.96 11.91 -1.07
N ASP A 90 -1.44 12.34 0.07
CA ASP A 90 0.00 12.33 0.37
C ASP A 90 0.55 10.90 0.45
N THR A 91 -0.27 9.93 0.89
CA THR A 91 0.10 8.51 0.91
C THR A 91 0.01 7.89 -0.49
N ARG A 92 -1.05 8.20 -1.24
CA ARG A 92 -1.28 7.72 -2.61
C ARG A 92 -0.15 8.15 -3.55
N LYS A 93 0.33 9.40 -3.43
CA LYS A 93 1.47 9.91 -4.22
C LYS A 93 2.76 9.13 -4.02
N LYS A 94 2.89 8.36 -2.94
CA LYS A 94 4.09 7.54 -2.67
C LYS A 94 4.03 6.17 -3.34
N LEU A 95 2.89 5.78 -3.93
CA LEU A 95 2.76 4.49 -4.61
C LEU A 95 3.62 4.46 -5.88
N ALA A 96 4.35 3.36 -6.09
CA ALA A 96 5.22 3.19 -7.27
C ALA A 96 4.47 3.38 -8.60
N ILE A 97 3.21 2.96 -8.65
CA ILE A 97 2.35 3.10 -9.84
C ILE A 97 2.08 4.57 -10.17
N GLN A 98 1.92 5.44 -9.16
CA GLN A 98 1.67 6.86 -9.39
C GLN A 98 2.88 7.56 -10.00
N ASP A 99 4.10 7.17 -9.62
CA ASP A 99 5.31 7.68 -10.26
C ASP A 99 5.29 7.46 -11.77
N VAL A 100 4.83 6.29 -12.23
CA VAL A 100 4.87 5.94 -13.65
C VAL A 100 3.70 6.54 -14.43
N ILE A 101 2.49 6.55 -13.85
CA ILE A 101 1.29 7.12 -14.49
C ILE A 101 1.48 8.61 -14.78
N CYS A 102 2.11 9.37 -13.86
CA CYS A 102 2.38 10.80 -14.06
C CYS A 102 3.27 11.07 -15.30
N HIS A 103 4.10 10.11 -15.71
CA HIS A 103 4.99 10.23 -16.87
C HIS A 103 4.44 9.54 -18.12
N THR A 104 3.21 8.99 -18.08
CA THR A 104 2.59 8.25 -19.20
C THR A 104 1.19 8.78 -19.54
N PRO A 105 1.07 9.91 -20.27
CA PRO A 105 -0.24 10.54 -20.56
C PRO A 105 -1.19 9.67 -21.39
N SER A 106 -0.67 8.72 -22.17
CA SER A 106 -1.48 7.81 -22.98
C SER A 106 -2.34 6.88 -22.10
N ILE A 107 -1.78 6.36 -21.00
CA ILE A 107 -2.50 5.53 -20.01
C ILE A 107 -3.63 6.32 -19.34
N ASP A 108 -3.42 7.60 -19.00
CA ASP A 108 -4.48 8.43 -18.43
C ASP A 108 -5.65 8.62 -19.42
N ARG A 109 -5.35 8.85 -20.71
CA ARG A 109 -6.36 8.93 -21.77
C ARG A 109 -7.10 7.59 -21.93
N LEU A 110 -6.38 6.48 -21.96
CA LEU A 110 -6.95 5.14 -22.03
C LEU A 110 -7.91 4.89 -20.86
N CYS A 111 -7.50 5.17 -19.63
CA CYS A 111 -8.35 5.02 -18.44
C CYS A 111 -9.61 5.90 -18.50
N LYS A 112 -9.50 7.13 -19.02
CA LYS A 112 -10.66 8.01 -19.24
C LYS A 112 -11.64 7.45 -20.27
N ARG A 113 -11.15 6.92 -21.39
CA ARG A 113 -11.99 6.28 -22.42
C ARG A 113 -12.64 4.99 -21.91
N ALA A 114 -11.87 4.15 -21.23
CA ALA A 114 -12.40 2.95 -20.57
C ALA A 114 -13.53 3.29 -19.59
N ARG A 115 -13.36 4.35 -18.78
CA ARG A 115 -14.44 4.86 -17.90
C ARG A 115 -15.70 5.25 -18.66
N GLN A 116 -15.59 5.91 -19.80
CA GLN A 116 -16.76 6.29 -20.62
C GLN A 116 -17.50 5.07 -21.15
N ILE A 117 -16.76 4.09 -21.67
CA ILE A 117 -17.35 2.82 -22.16
C ILE A 117 -18.04 2.08 -21.01
N VAL A 118 -17.36 1.90 -19.87
CA VAL A 118 -17.92 1.21 -18.71
C VAL A 118 -19.14 1.97 -18.15
N GLY A 119 -19.07 3.29 -18.09
CA GLY A 119 -20.17 4.17 -17.69
C GLY A 119 -21.41 3.96 -18.57
N HIS A 120 -21.24 3.85 -19.89
CA HIS A 120 -22.34 3.57 -20.82
C HIS A 120 -23.17 2.36 -20.42
N TYR A 121 -22.51 1.22 -20.21
CA TYR A 121 -23.19 -0.03 -19.86
C TYR A 121 -23.76 -0.01 -18.44
N LYS A 122 -23.11 0.72 -17.53
CA LYS A 122 -23.62 0.87 -16.16
C LYS A 122 -24.87 1.75 -16.09
N ASP A 123 -24.91 2.83 -16.88
CA ASP A 123 -25.98 3.81 -16.86
C ASP A 123 -27.16 3.44 -17.78
N SER A 124 -26.91 2.63 -18.82
CA SER A 124 -27.92 2.19 -19.79
C SER A 124 -28.26 0.71 -19.58
N SER A 125 -29.41 0.46 -18.94
CA SER A 125 -29.95 -0.90 -18.74
C SER A 125 -30.17 -1.64 -20.07
N SER A 126 -30.59 -0.93 -21.12
CA SER A 126 -30.76 -1.49 -22.46
C SER A 126 -29.43 -1.90 -23.09
N ALA A 127 -28.36 -1.13 -22.89
CA ALA A 127 -27.03 -1.49 -23.40
C ALA A 127 -26.47 -2.71 -22.64
N GLN A 128 -26.60 -2.72 -21.31
CA GLN A 128 -26.20 -3.87 -20.49
C GLN A 128 -26.94 -5.15 -20.92
N LYS A 129 -28.25 -5.07 -21.16
CA LYS A 129 -29.04 -6.22 -21.59
C LYS A 129 -28.56 -6.79 -22.93
N ARG A 130 -28.26 -5.93 -23.91
CA ARG A 130 -27.71 -6.37 -25.20
C ARG A 130 -26.33 -7.03 -25.06
N LEU A 131 -25.49 -6.49 -24.16
CA LEU A 131 -24.20 -7.09 -23.85
C LEU A 131 -24.37 -8.47 -23.18
N ASP A 132 -25.32 -8.62 -22.28
CA ASP A 132 -25.64 -9.91 -21.63
C ASP A 132 -26.12 -10.94 -22.66
N GLU A 133 -27.10 -10.58 -23.52
CA GLU A 133 -27.61 -11.44 -24.59
C GLU A 133 -26.51 -11.86 -25.58
N TYR A 134 -25.53 -10.98 -25.84
CA TYR A 134 -24.41 -11.31 -26.72
C TYR A 134 -23.42 -12.30 -26.07
N GLN A 135 -23.15 -12.14 -24.77
CA GLN A 135 -22.33 -13.09 -24.02
C GLN A 135 -22.97 -14.49 -23.98
N GLU A 136 -24.30 -14.56 -23.79
CA GLU A 136 -25.06 -15.82 -23.84
C GLU A 136 -24.97 -16.49 -25.20
N LYS A 137 -25.07 -15.72 -26.30
CA LYS A 137 -24.90 -16.23 -27.68
C LYS A 137 -23.50 -16.78 -27.93
N MET A 138 -22.48 -16.29 -27.23
CA MET A 138 -21.12 -16.82 -27.26
C MET A 138 -20.93 -18.03 -26.34
N GLY A 139 -21.98 -18.49 -25.65
CA GLY A 139 -21.91 -19.59 -24.68
C GLY A 139 -21.13 -19.22 -23.41
N LYS A 140 -21.04 -17.94 -23.07
CA LYS A 140 -20.39 -17.44 -21.85
C LYS A 140 -21.44 -16.96 -20.86
N ASP A 141 -21.15 -17.13 -19.57
CA ASP A 141 -21.97 -16.54 -18.51
C ASP A 141 -21.86 -15.01 -18.56
N PRO A 142 -22.98 -14.25 -18.54
CA PRO A 142 -22.94 -12.80 -18.58
C PRO A 142 -22.16 -12.17 -17.43
N LEU A 143 -21.11 -11.43 -17.78
CA LEU A 143 -20.35 -10.61 -16.85
C LEU A 143 -20.66 -9.14 -17.07
N ARG A 144 -20.68 -8.40 -15.96
CA ARG A 144 -20.80 -6.93 -15.98
C ARG A 144 -19.44 -6.27 -15.99
N LEU A 145 -19.35 -5.11 -16.61
CA LEU A 145 -18.16 -4.26 -16.55
C LEU A 145 -17.99 -3.68 -15.13
N VAL A 146 -16.74 -3.38 -14.77
CA VAL A 146 -16.35 -2.86 -13.45
C VAL A 146 -15.81 -1.45 -13.62
N GLN A 147 -16.39 -0.48 -12.93
CA GLN A 147 -15.90 0.91 -12.95
C GLN A 147 -14.79 1.09 -11.92
N ASP A 148 -13.75 1.84 -12.28
CA ASP A 148 -12.69 2.20 -11.36
C ASP A 148 -13.14 3.21 -10.30
N VAL A 149 -12.39 3.30 -9.21
CA VAL A 149 -12.63 4.19 -8.07
C VAL A 149 -11.32 4.87 -7.73
N ASP A 150 -11.26 6.20 -7.82
CA ASP A 150 -10.01 6.97 -7.62
C ASP A 150 -9.33 6.72 -6.26
N THR A 151 -10.08 6.24 -5.27
CA THR A 151 -9.59 5.96 -3.91
C THR A 151 -8.96 4.58 -3.73
N ARG A 152 -8.96 3.72 -4.75
CA ARG A 152 -8.39 2.36 -4.68
C ARG A 152 -7.35 2.18 -5.78
N TRP A 153 -6.09 1.97 -5.39
CA TRP A 153 -4.99 1.90 -6.35
C TRP A 153 -5.18 0.80 -7.42
N ASN A 154 -5.82 -0.32 -7.07
CA ASN A 154 -6.02 -1.47 -7.97
C ASN A 154 -7.29 -1.38 -8.84
N SER A 155 -8.15 -0.38 -8.65
CA SER A 155 -9.44 -0.35 -9.35
C SER A 155 -9.29 -0.12 -10.86
N GLN A 156 -8.27 0.62 -11.28
CA GLN A 156 -7.95 0.82 -12.70
C GLN A 156 -7.53 -0.48 -13.37
N TYR A 157 -6.69 -1.28 -12.68
CA TYR A 157 -6.33 -2.61 -13.12
C TYR A 157 -7.57 -3.52 -13.27
N LEU A 158 -8.45 -3.55 -12.27
CA LEU A 158 -9.66 -4.37 -12.30
C LEU A 158 -10.62 -3.97 -13.44
N MET A 159 -10.80 -2.67 -13.66
CA MET A 159 -11.61 -2.15 -14.76
C MET A 159 -11.06 -2.58 -16.12
N LEU A 160 -9.76 -2.35 -16.37
CA LEU A 160 -9.14 -2.68 -17.65
C LEU A 160 -9.03 -4.19 -17.87
N SER A 161 -8.75 -4.97 -16.82
CA SER A 161 -8.74 -6.44 -16.90
C SER A 161 -10.11 -6.97 -17.30
N ARG A 162 -11.20 -6.50 -16.65
CA ARG A 162 -12.56 -6.90 -17.01
C ARG A 162 -12.94 -6.45 -18.42
N LEU A 163 -12.52 -5.25 -18.82
CA LEU A 163 -12.78 -4.73 -20.16
C LEU A 163 -12.06 -5.56 -21.23
N LEU A 164 -10.86 -6.06 -20.96
CA LEU A 164 -10.13 -6.98 -21.83
C LEU A 164 -10.81 -8.36 -21.92
N ASP A 165 -11.30 -8.91 -20.81
CA ASP A 165 -12.06 -10.17 -20.80
C ASP A 165 -13.31 -10.09 -21.71
N LEU A 166 -13.92 -8.91 -21.77
CA LEU A 166 -15.11 -8.62 -22.56
C LEU A 166 -14.82 -7.92 -23.89
N LYS A 167 -13.56 -7.86 -24.33
CA LYS A 167 -13.12 -7.11 -25.51
C LYS A 167 -13.95 -7.42 -26.76
N GLU A 168 -14.15 -8.70 -27.06
CA GLU A 168 -14.89 -9.15 -28.24
C GLU A 168 -16.37 -8.73 -28.16
N ALA A 169 -16.99 -8.95 -27.01
CA ALA A 169 -18.40 -8.62 -26.79
C ALA A 169 -18.67 -7.11 -26.87
N VAL A 170 -17.85 -6.31 -26.19
CA VAL A 170 -17.98 -4.85 -26.18
C VAL A 170 -17.69 -4.28 -27.56
N SER A 171 -16.68 -4.78 -28.27
CA SER A 171 -16.31 -4.24 -29.59
C SER A 171 -17.41 -4.48 -30.63
N VAL A 172 -18.07 -5.65 -30.60
CA VAL A 172 -19.17 -5.95 -31.53
C VAL A 172 -20.45 -5.21 -31.15
N GLU A 173 -20.78 -5.13 -29.85
CA GLU A 173 -21.99 -4.42 -29.41
C GLU A 173 -21.89 -2.92 -29.71
N LEU A 174 -20.75 -2.28 -29.46
CA LEU A 174 -20.54 -0.87 -29.81
C LEU A 174 -20.55 -0.62 -31.33
N ALA A 175 -20.07 -1.57 -32.13
CA ALA A 175 -20.13 -1.45 -33.60
C ALA A 175 -21.53 -1.65 -34.17
N THR A 176 -22.39 -2.41 -33.47
CA THR A 176 -23.75 -2.74 -33.92
C THR A 176 -24.79 -1.77 -33.37
N SER A 177 -24.57 -1.28 -32.15
CA SER A 177 -25.42 -0.25 -31.56
C SER A 177 -25.03 1.10 -32.15
N ASN A 178 -26.01 1.88 -32.60
CA ASN A 178 -25.80 3.30 -32.94
C ASN A 178 -25.59 4.13 -31.65
N SER A 179 -24.66 3.69 -30.80
CA SER A 179 -24.29 4.37 -29.57
C SER A 179 -23.42 5.58 -29.92
N SER A 180 -23.49 6.62 -29.09
CA SER A 180 -22.68 7.83 -29.25
C SER A 180 -21.24 7.66 -28.71
N ILE A 181 -20.85 6.45 -28.31
CA ILE A 181 -19.59 6.19 -27.62
C ILE A 181 -18.73 5.28 -28.49
N ASP A 182 -17.56 5.80 -28.87
CA ASP A 182 -16.62 5.06 -29.69
C ASP A 182 -15.84 4.01 -28.86
N GLY A 183 -15.76 2.80 -29.40
CA GLY A 183 -14.91 1.73 -28.87
C GLY A 183 -13.41 2.08 -28.91
N LEU A 184 -12.60 1.30 -28.19
CA LEU A 184 -11.14 1.43 -28.22
C LEU A 184 -10.57 0.92 -29.54
N CYS A 185 -9.53 1.57 -30.05
CA CYS A 185 -8.82 1.11 -31.25
C CYS A 185 -7.82 -0.01 -30.92
N SER A 186 -7.28 -0.67 -31.95
CA SER A 186 -6.31 -1.77 -31.77
C SER A 186 -5.06 -1.39 -30.97
N ALA A 187 -4.59 -0.14 -31.11
CA ALA A 187 -3.45 0.36 -30.34
C ALA A 187 -3.79 0.54 -28.86
N GLU A 188 -4.96 1.09 -28.55
CA GLU A 188 -5.45 1.26 -27.16
C GLU A 188 -5.72 -0.08 -26.48
N TRP A 189 -6.27 -1.06 -27.22
CA TRP A 189 -6.42 -2.42 -26.70
C TRP A 189 -5.08 -3.08 -26.37
N LYS A 190 -4.07 -2.85 -27.21
CA LYS A 190 -2.71 -3.33 -26.96
C LYS A 190 -2.11 -2.66 -25.72
N GLU A 191 -2.23 -1.34 -25.61
CA GLU A 191 -1.77 -0.58 -24.44
C GLU A 191 -2.47 -1.02 -23.15
N ALA A 192 -3.79 -1.29 -23.20
CA ALA A 192 -4.53 -1.84 -22.07
C ALA A 192 -4.00 -3.21 -21.65
N SER A 193 -3.72 -4.10 -22.61
CA SER A 193 -3.16 -5.42 -22.34
C SER A 193 -1.77 -5.30 -21.69
N GLU A 194 -0.92 -4.42 -22.20
CA GLU A 194 0.41 -4.19 -21.64
C GLU A 194 0.35 -3.64 -20.20
N TYR A 195 -0.54 -2.68 -19.95
CA TYR A 195 -0.76 -2.12 -18.61
C TYR A 195 -1.28 -3.16 -17.61
N VAL A 196 -2.27 -3.97 -18.02
CA VAL A 196 -2.83 -5.03 -17.17
C VAL A 196 -1.76 -6.09 -16.88
N GLN A 197 -0.96 -6.50 -17.85
CA GLN A 197 0.15 -7.42 -17.63
C GLN A 197 1.19 -6.86 -16.66
N ALA A 198 1.52 -5.57 -16.78
CA ALA A 198 2.46 -4.88 -15.90
C ALA A 198 2.01 -4.88 -14.43
N LEU A 199 0.73 -4.60 -14.19
CA LEU A 199 0.19 -4.48 -12.84
C LEU A 199 -0.26 -5.79 -12.23
N LYS A 200 -0.42 -6.85 -13.03
CA LYS A 200 -0.87 -8.16 -12.55
C LYS A 200 -0.02 -8.70 -11.39
N PRO A 201 1.33 -8.71 -11.43
CA PRO A 201 2.13 -9.18 -10.31
C PRO A 201 1.89 -8.36 -9.03
N LEU A 202 1.69 -7.04 -9.14
CA LEU A 202 1.40 -6.21 -7.96
C LEU A 202 0.01 -6.52 -7.39
N TYR A 203 -0.97 -6.75 -8.26
CA TYR A 203 -2.32 -7.12 -7.86
C TYR A 203 -2.33 -8.47 -7.15
N ASP A 204 -1.74 -9.50 -7.76
CA ASP A 204 -1.70 -10.84 -7.18
C ASP A 204 -0.97 -10.85 -5.83
N ALA A 205 0.19 -10.17 -5.74
CA ALA A 205 0.90 -9.98 -4.47
C ALA A 205 0.02 -9.33 -3.40
N THR A 206 -0.79 -8.35 -3.78
CA THR A 206 -1.71 -7.70 -2.84
C THR A 206 -2.83 -8.63 -2.40
N VAL A 207 -3.38 -9.45 -3.29
CA VAL A 207 -4.40 -10.45 -2.93
C VAL A 207 -3.81 -11.46 -1.95
N ILE A 208 -2.61 -11.96 -2.21
CA ILE A 208 -1.90 -12.90 -1.34
C ILE A 208 -1.66 -12.26 0.04
N THR A 209 -1.06 -11.07 0.07
CA THR A 209 -0.71 -10.39 1.33
C THR A 209 -1.91 -9.90 2.12
N SER A 210 -3.05 -9.64 1.47
CA SER A 210 -4.30 -9.22 2.15
C SER A 210 -5.16 -10.39 2.63
N ALA A 211 -4.93 -11.60 2.13
CA ALA A 211 -5.62 -12.80 2.60
C ALA A 211 -5.13 -13.25 3.99
N ASP A 212 -3.86 -12.97 4.31
CA ASP A 212 -3.25 -13.33 5.59
C ASP A 212 -3.46 -12.22 6.64
N LYS A 213 -3.94 -12.60 7.83
CA LYS A 213 -4.10 -11.68 8.97
C LYS A 213 -2.76 -11.10 9.45
N TYR A 214 -1.68 -11.87 9.30
CA TYR A 214 -0.32 -11.46 9.60
C TYR A 214 0.57 -11.97 8.46
N LEU A 215 1.13 -11.06 7.68
CA LEU A 215 2.08 -11.42 6.63
C LEU A 215 3.33 -12.01 7.28
N SER A 216 3.68 -13.26 6.95
CA SER A 216 4.92 -13.87 7.44
C SER A 216 6.12 -13.18 6.78
N LEU A 217 7.06 -12.74 7.60
CA LEU A 217 8.31 -12.09 7.15
C LEU A 217 9.06 -12.94 6.10
N SER A 218 8.90 -14.26 6.13
CA SER A 218 9.45 -15.19 5.14
C SER A 218 8.97 -15.00 3.69
N THR A 219 7.83 -14.33 3.49
CA THR A 219 7.24 -14.09 2.16
C THR A 219 7.64 -12.75 1.54
N GLN A 220 8.23 -11.84 2.32
CA GLN A 220 8.60 -10.49 1.86
C GLN A 220 9.57 -10.53 0.68
N ILE A 221 10.70 -11.24 0.84
CA ILE A 221 11.73 -11.35 -0.19
C ILE A 221 11.19 -12.05 -1.45
N PRO A 222 10.55 -13.24 -1.35
CA PRO A 222 9.99 -13.91 -2.52
C PRO A 222 8.98 -13.08 -3.31
N ILE A 223 8.10 -12.33 -2.63
CA ILE A 223 7.09 -11.49 -3.31
C ILE A 223 7.75 -10.36 -4.09
N ILE A 224 8.68 -9.62 -3.47
CA ILE A 224 9.36 -8.51 -4.14
C ILE A 224 10.19 -9.02 -5.32
N PHE A 225 10.93 -10.11 -5.11
CA PHE A 225 11.69 -10.78 -6.16
C PHE A 225 10.79 -11.25 -7.32
N GLY A 226 9.65 -11.86 -7.01
CA GLY A 226 8.68 -12.35 -8.00
C GLY A 226 8.11 -11.20 -8.84
N ILE A 227 7.71 -10.10 -8.21
CA ILE A 227 7.24 -8.89 -8.91
C ILE A 227 8.31 -8.37 -9.88
N LEU A 228 9.55 -8.17 -9.41
CA LEU A 228 10.64 -7.66 -10.23
C LEU A 228 10.99 -8.60 -11.38
N SER A 229 10.99 -9.91 -11.13
CA SER A 229 11.23 -10.95 -12.14
C SER A 229 10.14 -10.97 -13.20
N CYS A 230 8.87 -10.84 -12.82
CA CYS A 230 7.78 -10.73 -13.77
C CYS A 230 7.97 -9.48 -14.64
N LEU A 231 8.22 -8.31 -14.04
CA LEU A 231 8.40 -7.06 -14.77
C LEU A 231 9.60 -7.10 -15.75
N SER A 232 10.67 -7.84 -15.43
CA SER A 232 11.83 -8.00 -16.32
C SER A 232 11.64 -9.05 -17.42
N ASN A 233 10.93 -10.14 -17.13
CA ASN A 233 10.83 -11.31 -18.02
C ASN A 233 9.73 -11.19 -19.10
N PHE A 234 8.86 -10.18 -19.04
CA PHE A 234 7.88 -9.96 -20.11
C PHE A 234 8.60 -9.63 -21.42
N SER A 235 8.51 -10.56 -22.37
CA SER A 235 8.99 -10.43 -23.75
C SER A 235 8.30 -9.24 -24.42
N GLY A 236 9.03 -8.14 -24.59
CA GLY A 236 8.47 -6.87 -25.07
C GLY A 236 8.37 -5.80 -23.98
N THR A 237 9.33 -5.75 -23.05
CA THR A 237 9.37 -4.80 -21.92
C THR A 237 9.07 -3.38 -22.38
N THR A 238 7.83 -2.96 -22.17
CA THR A 238 7.35 -1.62 -22.48
C THR A 238 8.10 -0.60 -21.62
N GLY A 239 8.11 0.67 -22.04
CA GLY A 239 8.66 1.75 -21.20
C GLY A 239 8.03 1.74 -19.80
N PHE A 240 6.73 1.41 -19.72
CA PHE A 240 6.00 1.31 -18.46
C PHE A 240 6.55 0.24 -17.51
N ASN A 241 6.81 -0.99 -17.99
CA ASN A 241 7.35 -2.07 -17.15
C ASN A 241 8.73 -1.71 -16.56
N LYS A 242 9.60 -1.10 -17.37
CA LYS A 242 10.95 -0.70 -16.93
C LYS A 242 10.90 0.39 -15.87
N GLU A 243 10.10 1.43 -16.09
CA GLU A 243 9.94 2.52 -15.13
C GLU A 243 9.26 2.04 -13.83
N LEU A 244 8.28 1.12 -13.92
CA LEU A 244 7.66 0.53 -12.75
C LEU A 244 8.65 -0.31 -11.94
N ALA A 245 9.44 -1.17 -12.60
CA ALA A 245 10.48 -1.96 -11.95
C ALA A 245 11.53 -1.07 -11.26
N LYS A 246 11.95 0.01 -11.94
CA LYS A 246 12.87 1.01 -11.38
C LYS A 246 12.28 1.73 -10.16
N SER A 247 11.01 2.11 -10.23
CA SER A 247 10.29 2.76 -9.12
C SER A 247 10.17 1.84 -7.89
N ILE A 248 9.94 0.54 -8.11
CA ILE A 248 9.91 -0.48 -7.05
C ILE A 248 11.30 -0.69 -6.46
N ASN A 249 12.33 -0.90 -7.29
CA ASN A 249 13.72 -1.07 -6.82
C ASN A 249 14.22 0.13 -6.00
N THR A 250 13.83 1.34 -6.38
CA THR A 250 14.22 2.56 -5.65
C THR A 250 13.57 2.63 -4.25
N ARG A 251 12.38 2.04 -4.07
CA ARG A 251 11.67 1.97 -2.78
C ARG A 251 12.16 0.85 -1.89
N PHE A 252 12.59 -0.24 -2.51
CA PHE A 252 13.04 -1.45 -1.85
C PHE A 252 14.48 -1.78 -2.30
N PRO A 253 15.48 -0.90 -2.11
CA PRO A 253 16.81 -1.12 -2.66
C PRO A 253 17.55 -2.28 -1.96
N LEU A 254 17.28 -2.48 -0.67
CA LEU A 254 17.99 -3.42 0.20
C LEU A 254 17.06 -4.55 0.68
N TYR A 255 15.96 -4.80 -0.03
CA TYR A 255 14.97 -5.80 0.42
C TYR A 255 15.55 -7.21 0.58
N ALA A 256 16.61 -7.51 -0.18
CA ALA A 256 17.32 -8.77 -0.17
C ALA A 256 18.56 -8.76 0.76
N GLU A 257 18.82 -7.65 1.45
CA GLU A 257 19.91 -7.49 2.42
C GLU A 257 19.40 -7.42 3.87
N ASP A 258 18.09 -7.29 4.05
CA ASP A 258 17.43 -7.28 5.36
C ASP A 258 17.62 -8.63 6.07
N LYS A 259 18.41 -8.62 7.14
CA LYS A 259 18.91 -9.82 7.82
C LYS A 259 17.76 -10.69 8.32
N GLU A 260 16.79 -10.08 8.98
CA GLU A 260 15.63 -10.75 9.57
C GLU A 260 14.73 -11.36 8.49
N ALA A 261 14.50 -10.64 7.39
CA ALA A 261 13.73 -11.16 6.25
C ALA A 261 14.44 -12.30 5.53
N CYS A 262 15.75 -12.19 5.37
CA CYS A 262 16.63 -13.21 4.81
C CYS A 262 16.60 -14.51 5.63
N LEU A 263 16.75 -14.40 6.96
CA LEU A 263 16.66 -15.54 7.87
C LEU A 263 15.27 -16.16 7.88
N ALA A 264 14.21 -15.34 7.97
CA ALA A 264 12.84 -15.83 7.96
C ALA A 264 12.51 -16.59 6.66
N MET A 265 12.96 -16.07 5.50
CA MET A 265 12.80 -16.75 4.21
C MET A 265 13.60 -18.05 4.17
N PHE A 266 14.85 -18.03 4.66
CA PHE A 266 15.74 -19.20 4.63
C PHE A 266 15.22 -20.35 5.50
N LEU A 267 14.64 -20.04 6.66
CA LEU A 267 14.05 -21.02 7.58
C LEU A 267 12.69 -21.55 7.09
N ASP A 268 12.02 -20.85 6.18
CA ASP A 268 10.75 -21.31 5.59
C ASP A 268 11.02 -22.42 4.55
N PRO A 269 10.52 -23.65 4.77
CA PRO A 269 10.77 -24.78 3.85
C PRO A 269 10.29 -24.53 2.42
N ARG A 270 9.32 -23.64 2.23
CA ARG A 270 8.79 -23.28 0.91
C ARG A 270 9.80 -22.50 0.08
N PHE A 271 10.62 -21.66 0.72
CA PHE A 271 11.51 -20.72 0.04
C PHE A 271 12.98 -21.08 0.14
N LYS A 272 13.47 -21.38 1.35
CA LYS A 272 14.89 -21.67 1.63
C LYS A 272 15.80 -20.63 0.98
N SER A 273 16.74 -21.04 0.13
CA SER A 273 17.68 -20.18 -0.59
C SER A 273 17.25 -19.86 -2.03
N ALA A 274 16.02 -20.17 -2.43
CA ALA A 274 15.61 -20.17 -3.84
C ALA A 274 15.81 -18.82 -4.57
N VAL A 275 15.62 -17.70 -3.89
CA VAL A 275 15.86 -16.34 -4.44
C VAL A 275 17.35 -16.08 -4.70
N PHE A 276 18.23 -16.66 -3.89
CA PHE A 276 19.68 -16.42 -3.92
C PHE A 276 20.48 -17.52 -4.63
N LYS A 277 19.83 -18.52 -5.23
CA LYS A 277 20.50 -19.70 -5.80
C LYS A 277 21.61 -19.36 -6.81
N SER A 278 21.43 -18.29 -7.58
CA SER A 278 22.43 -17.84 -8.56
C SER A 278 23.65 -17.17 -7.92
N ASN A 279 23.55 -16.73 -6.66
CA ASN A 279 24.61 -16.07 -5.91
C ASN A 279 25.10 -16.96 -4.76
N LYS A 280 26.09 -17.81 -5.05
CA LYS A 280 26.66 -18.75 -4.07
C LYS A 280 27.15 -18.07 -2.80
N GLN A 281 27.64 -16.83 -2.89
CA GLN A 281 28.19 -16.09 -1.76
C GLN A 281 27.09 -15.65 -0.78
N GLU A 282 25.94 -15.20 -1.28
CA GLU A 282 24.77 -14.87 -0.45
C GLU A 282 24.20 -16.12 0.23
N VAL A 283 24.15 -17.26 -0.46
CA VAL A 283 23.70 -18.52 0.14
C VAL A 283 24.64 -18.99 1.25
N MET A 284 25.96 -18.83 1.07
CA MET A 284 26.94 -19.13 2.12
C MET A 284 26.78 -18.21 3.32
N TRP A 285 26.64 -16.90 3.08
CA TRP A 285 26.37 -15.93 4.13
C TRP A 285 25.13 -16.28 4.97
N LEU A 286 24.01 -16.65 4.33
CA LEU A 286 22.80 -17.08 5.04
C LEU A 286 23.02 -18.31 5.92
N LYS A 287 23.80 -19.29 5.44
CA LYS A 287 24.13 -20.48 6.20
C LYS A 287 24.97 -20.16 7.44
N ASP A 288 25.91 -19.22 7.33
CA ASP A 288 26.77 -18.80 8.43
C ASP A 288 26.02 -17.93 9.45
N LEU A 289 24.99 -17.22 9.01
CA LEU A 289 24.18 -16.33 9.83
C LEU A 289 23.24 -17.07 10.79
N VAL A 290 22.71 -18.23 10.36
CA VAL A 290 21.75 -19.01 11.18
C VAL A 290 22.36 -19.47 12.52
N PRO A 291 23.55 -20.10 12.59
CA PRO A 291 24.17 -20.49 13.86
C PRO A 291 24.50 -19.30 14.76
N GLN A 292 24.91 -18.16 14.18
CA GLN A 292 25.21 -16.94 14.93
C GLN A 292 23.96 -16.39 15.63
N ASP A 293 22.82 -16.40 14.94
CA ASP A 293 21.56 -15.93 15.51
C ASP A 293 21.03 -16.89 16.57
N VAL A 294 21.09 -18.20 16.33
CA VAL A 294 20.70 -19.22 17.32
C VAL A 294 21.53 -19.11 18.60
N ALA A 295 22.83 -18.80 18.50
CA ALA A 295 23.71 -18.63 19.65
C ALA A 295 23.35 -17.40 20.54
N LEU A 296 22.59 -16.43 20.01
CA LEU A 296 22.14 -15.26 20.77
C LEU A 296 20.92 -15.57 21.65
N PHE A 297 20.21 -16.67 21.40
CA PHE A 297 19.08 -17.09 22.22
C PHE A 297 19.56 -18.05 23.33
N PRO A 298 19.35 -17.72 24.61
CA PRO A 298 19.59 -18.69 25.68
C PRO A 298 18.69 -19.91 25.45
N ALA A 299 19.18 -21.11 25.75
CA ALA A 299 18.42 -22.34 25.61
C ALA A 299 17.13 -22.27 26.45
N VAL A 300 16.01 -21.93 25.81
CA VAL A 300 14.70 -22.04 26.43
C VAL A 300 14.30 -23.51 26.31
N GLU A 301 14.12 -24.17 27.46
CA GLU A 301 13.50 -25.49 27.50
C GLU A 301 12.10 -25.39 26.91
N VAL A 302 11.93 -25.92 25.70
CA VAL A 302 10.63 -26.01 25.03
C VAL A 302 9.81 -27.05 25.79
N THR A 303 8.85 -26.59 26.60
CA THR A 303 7.78 -27.45 27.07
C THR A 303 6.91 -27.82 25.87
N GLU A 304 6.82 -29.12 25.58
CA GLU A 304 6.10 -29.67 24.44
C GLU A 304 4.61 -29.28 24.46
N GLY A 305 4.29 -28.22 23.73
CA GLY A 305 2.95 -27.82 23.35
C GLY A 305 2.87 -27.64 21.83
N ALA A 306 3.34 -28.62 21.07
CA ALA A 306 3.30 -28.58 19.61
C ALA A 306 1.84 -28.68 19.12
N ALA A 307 1.20 -27.53 18.93
CA ALA A 307 0.00 -27.45 18.11
C ALA A 307 0.38 -27.92 16.70
N LYS A 308 -0.26 -29.01 16.23
CA LYS A 308 -0.11 -29.51 14.85
C LYS A 308 -0.48 -28.38 13.89
N VAL A 309 0.53 -27.75 13.29
CA VAL A 309 0.34 -26.87 12.14
C VAL A 309 -0.06 -27.77 10.97
N GLN A 310 -1.34 -27.73 10.58
CA GLN A 310 -1.78 -28.36 9.34
C GLN A 310 -1.10 -27.68 8.17
N ALA A 311 -0.47 -28.48 7.31
CA ALA A 311 0.12 -28.01 6.07
C ALA A 311 -0.97 -27.30 5.23
N PRO A 312 -0.68 -26.10 4.67
CA PRO A 312 -1.63 -25.46 3.77
C PRO A 312 -1.92 -26.37 2.58
N GLN A 313 -3.20 -26.49 2.24
CA GLN A 313 -3.65 -27.18 1.03
C GLN A 313 -2.99 -26.54 -0.19
N GLN A 314 -2.55 -27.40 -1.13
CA GLN A 314 -1.89 -27.01 -2.36
C GLN A 314 -2.62 -25.86 -3.07
N CYS A 315 -1.88 -24.78 -3.32
CA CYS A 315 -2.37 -23.69 -4.15
C CYS A 315 -2.56 -24.22 -5.58
N VAL A 316 -3.76 -24.01 -6.14
CA VAL A 316 -4.10 -24.36 -7.51
C VAL A 316 -3.14 -23.64 -8.46
N GLN A 317 -2.39 -24.41 -9.25
CA GLN A 317 -1.47 -23.83 -10.24
C GLN A 317 -2.25 -22.95 -11.23
N ARG A 318 -1.92 -21.65 -11.25
CA ARG A 318 -2.35 -20.70 -12.26
C ARG A 318 -1.10 -20.09 -12.91
N SER A 319 -0.98 -20.26 -14.21
CA SER A 319 0.24 -20.12 -15.01
C SER A 319 0.75 -18.69 -15.25
N SER A 320 0.55 -17.74 -14.32
CA SER A 320 1.07 -16.36 -14.45
C SER A 320 1.04 -15.52 -13.16
N ASP A 321 1.06 -16.16 -11.98
CA ASP A 321 1.02 -15.49 -10.67
C ASP A 321 2.43 -15.01 -10.23
N VAL A 322 2.55 -14.15 -9.21
CA VAL A 322 3.82 -13.70 -8.58
C VAL A 322 4.70 -14.87 -8.18
N TRP A 323 4.07 -15.97 -7.78
CA TRP A 323 4.75 -17.22 -7.44
C TRP A 323 5.29 -17.97 -8.65
N SER A 324 4.84 -17.69 -9.88
CA SER A 324 5.31 -18.40 -11.08
C SER A 324 6.82 -18.23 -11.31
N ALA A 325 7.39 -17.08 -10.95
CA ALA A 325 8.84 -16.88 -10.97
C ALA A 325 9.55 -17.82 -9.98
N PHE A 326 8.95 -18.03 -8.81
CA PHE A 326 9.44 -18.95 -7.81
C PHE A 326 9.26 -20.41 -8.24
N ASP A 327 8.08 -20.78 -8.75
CA ASP A 327 7.77 -22.12 -9.24
C ASP A 327 8.70 -22.50 -10.40
N ASN A 328 9.04 -21.57 -11.29
CA ASN A 328 10.03 -21.81 -12.36
C ASN A 328 11.45 -22.06 -11.79
N LEU A 329 11.84 -21.32 -10.76
CA LEU A 329 13.10 -21.54 -10.03
C LEU A 329 13.12 -22.85 -9.23
N ALA A 330 11.96 -23.32 -8.77
CA ALA A 330 11.81 -24.57 -8.04
C ALA A 330 11.69 -25.79 -8.99
N ASN A 331 10.98 -25.66 -10.11
CA ASN A 331 10.73 -26.74 -11.07
C ASN A 331 11.91 -27.00 -12.01
N SER A 332 12.80 -26.01 -12.20
CA SER A 332 14.14 -26.23 -12.78
C SER A 332 15.04 -27.12 -11.90
N GLN A 333 14.53 -27.62 -10.77
CA GLN A 333 15.25 -28.39 -9.74
C GLN A 333 14.67 -29.79 -9.49
N VAL A 334 14.02 -30.45 -10.46
CA VAL A 334 13.83 -31.92 -10.39
C VAL A 334 15.20 -32.59 -10.57
N GLY A 335 15.99 -32.55 -9.50
CA GLY A 335 17.41 -32.86 -9.48
C GLY A 335 18.01 -32.61 -8.08
N ASN A 336 17.37 -33.16 -7.06
CA ASN A 336 17.86 -33.48 -5.71
C ASN A 336 19.02 -32.66 -5.10
N THR A 337 18.75 -32.01 -3.96
CA THR A 337 19.25 -32.53 -2.68
C THR A 337 18.42 -31.98 -1.51
N PRO A 338 17.95 -32.83 -0.56
CA PRO A 338 17.45 -32.36 0.73
C PRO A 338 18.61 -31.72 1.49
N LEU A 339 18.29 -30.81 2.42
CA LEU A 339 19.24 -30.39 3.46
C LEU A 339 19.56 -31.62 4.31
N SER A 340 20.62 -32.35 3.94
CA SER A 340 21.22 -33.36 4.80
C SER A 340 22.12 -32.64 5.80
N THR A 341 21.70 -32.72 7.07
CA THR A 341 22.43 -32.54 8.35
C THR A 341 23.52 -31.50 8.41
#